data_AF-A0A0G0XN03-F1
#
_entry.id   AF-A0A0G0XN03-F1
#
_cell.length_a   1.000
_cell.length_b   1.000
_cell.length_c   1.000
_cell.angle_alpha   90.00
_cell.angle_beta   90.00
_cell.angle_gamma   90.00
#
_symmetry.space_group_name_H-M   'P 1'
#
loop_
_entity.id
_entity.type
_entity.pdbx_description
1 polymer ?
#
loop_
_entity_poly.entity_id
_entity_poly.type
_entity_poly.pdbx_seq_one_letter_code
_entity_poly.pdbx_strand_id
1 'polypeptide(L)'
;MNNKPNKFIYWTPRILSILFICFLALFSLDVFESASTPAQIVLGLVMHNLPVFALLAVLLIAWKYEIVGAIFFALGGLFYISLNVRNLLTEQFE
;
A
#
# COMPACT_ATOMS: atom_id res chain seq x y z
N MET A 1 -15.78 32.67 11.42
CA MET A 1 -14.93 32.21 10.31
C MET A 1 -15.42 30.84 9.87
N ASN A 2 -16.15 30.77 8.75
CA ASN A 2 -16.67 29.50 8.24
C ASN A 2 -15.59 28.87 7.35
N ASN A 3 -14.56 28.33 7.98
CA ASN A 3 -13.42 27.71 7.29
C ASN A 3 -13.87 26.34 6.78
N LYS A 4 -14.60 26.31 5.65
CA LYS A 4 -14.89 25.04 4.97
C LYS A 4 -13.53 24.44 4.57
N PRO A 5 -13.15 23.27 5.11
CA PRO A 5 -11.89 22.65 4.72
C PRO A 5 -11.88 22.48 3.20
N ASN A 6 -10.79 22.94 2.57
CA ASN A 6 -10.68 22.96 1.12
C ASN A 6 -10.84 21.53 0.60
N LYS A 7 -11.73 21.32 -0.38
CA LYS A 7 -12.06 19.99 -0.94
C LYS A 7 -10.81 19.22 -1.36
N PHE A 8 -9.75 19.94 -1.71
CA PHE A 8 -8.42 19.41 -2.00
C PHE A 8 -7.88 18.49 -0.90
N ILE A 9 -7.96 18.88 0.38
CA ILE A 9 -7.41 18.14 1.52
C ILE A 9 -8.07 16.76 1.68
N TYR A 10 -9.35 16.62 1.31
CA TYR A 10 -10.06 15.34 1.34
C TYR A 10 -9.71 14.43 0.17
N TRP A 11 -9.35 15.00 -0.98
CA TRP A 11 -9.06 14.25 -2.20
C TRP A 11 -7.59 13.83 -2.30
N THR A 12 -6.66 14.63 -1.77
CA THR A 12 -5.23 14.34 -1.77
C THR A 12 -4.90 12.92 -1.28
N PRO A 13 -5.34 12.46 -0.08
CA PRO A 13 -4.99 11.13 0.41
C PRO A 13 -5.53 10.00 -0.48
N ARG A 14 -6.70 10.18 -1.11
CA ARG A 14 -7.28 9.17 -2.02
C ARG A 14 -6.46 9.06 -3.30
N ILE A 15 -6.14 10.20 -3.91
CA ILE A 15 -5.34 10.25 -5.14
C ILE A 15 -3.95 9.64 -4.88
N LEU A 16 -3.30 10.01 -3.77
CA LEU A 16 -2.00 9.47 -3.40
C LEU A 16 -2.05 7.96 -3.15
N SER A 17 -3.11 7.47 -2.48
CA SER A 17 -3.30 6.04 -2.24
C SER A 17 -3.48 5.26 -3.54
N ILE A 18 -4.31 5.77 -4.47
CA ILE A 18 -4.50 5.15 -5.79
C ILE A 18 -3.17 5.08 -6.54
N LEU A 19 -2.44 6.20 -6.59
CA LEU A 19 -1.17 6.28 -7.30
C LEU A 19 -0.12 5.33 -6.69
N PHE A 20 -0.09 5.21 -5.36
CA PHE A 20 0.78 4.28 -4.66
C PHE A 20 0.42 2.81 -4.94
N ILE A 21 -0.88 2.46 -4.91
CA ILE A 21 -1.36 1.11 -5.26
C ILE A 21 -0.98 0.76 -6.71
N CYS A 22 -1.19 1.67 -7.65
CA CYS A 22 -0.79 1.49 -9.04
C CYS A 22 0.72 1.31 -9.19
N PHE A 23 1.52 2.12 -8.49
CA PHE A 23 2.97 1.98 -8.48
C PHE A 23 3.41 0.61 -7.96
N LEU A 24 2.85 0.15 -6.84
CA LEU A 24 3.17 -1.17 -6.29
C LEU A 24 2.77 -2.32 -7.22
N ALA A 25 1.66 -2.17 -7.95
CA ALA A 25 1.23 -3.17 -8.93
C ALA A 25 2.25 -3.38 -10.06
N LEU A 26 3.06 -2.37 -10.39
CA LEU A 26 4.10 -2.50 -11.43
C LEU A 26 5.19 -3.50 -11.06
N PHE A 27 5.48 -3.70 -9.77
CA PHE A 27 6.46 -4.70 -9.34
C PHE A 27 6.03 -6.13 -9.65
N SER A 28 4.73 -6.40 -9.82
CA SER A 28 4.26 -7.73 -10.22
C SER A 28 4.67 -8.11 -11.64
N LEU A 29 5.05 -7.13 -12.48
CA LEU A 29 5.48 -7.38 -13.86
C LEU A 29 6.80 -8.14 -13.94
N ASP A 30 7.58 -8.22 -12.86
CA ASP A 30 8.81 -9.03 -12.78
C ASP A 30 8.53 -10.54 -12.96
N VAL A 31 7.27 -10.98 -12.79
CA VAL A 31 6.87 -12.37 -13.06
C VAL A 31 7.10 -12.76 -14.54
N PHE A 32 7.10 -11.79 -15.47
CA PHE A 32 7.32 -12.07 -16.88
C PHE A 32 8.76 -12.51 -17.18
N GLU A 33 9.73 -12.15 -16.34
CA GLU A 33 11.13 -12.59 -16.51
C GLU A 33 11.39 -13.98 -15.89
N SER A 34 10.62 -14.35 -14.85
CA SER A 34 10.89 -15.55 -14.05
C SER A 34 10.01 -16.76 -14.39
N ALA A 35 8.81 -16.57 -14.96
CA ALA A 35 7.87 -17.66 -15.23
C ALA A 35 8.03 -18.26 -16.63
N SER A 36 8.00 -19.60 -16.72
CA SER A 36 8.23 -20.33 -18.00
C SER A 36 6.95 -20.66 -18.77
N THR A 37 5.79 -20.54 -18.13
CA THR A 37 4.49 -20.91 -18.73
C THR A 37 3.43 -19.84 -18.49
N PRO A 38 2.44 -19.68 -19.40
CA PRO A 38 1.36 -18.70 -19.24
C PRO A 38 0.56 -18.87 -17.93
N ALA A 39 0.38 -20.11 -17.47
CA ALA A 39 -0.31 -20.39 -16.20
C ALA A 39 0.51 -19.91 -14.98
N GLN A 40 1.83 -20.09 -15.00
CA GLN A 40 2.72 -19.58 -13.94
C GLN A 40 2.77 -18.05 -13.92
N ILE A 41 2.72 -17.40 -15.08
CA ILE A 41 2.63 -15.93 -15.18
C ILE A 41 1.36 -15.44 -14.47
N VAL A 42 0.20 -15.99 -14.81
CA VAL A 42 -1.08 -15.57 -14.19
C VAL A 42 -1.07 -15.80 -12.68
N LEU A 43 -0.62 -16.97 -12.23
CA LEU A 43 -0.57 -17.31 -10.81
C LEU A 43 0.43 -16.41 -10.07
N GLY A 44 1.61 -16.19 -10.64
CA GLY A 44 2.62 -15.30 -10.07
C GLY A 44 2.16 -13.84 -10.03
N LEU A 45 1.43 -13.36 -11.04
CA LEU A 45 0.86 -12.01 -11.05
C LEU A 45 -0.18 -11.81 -9.92
N VAL A 46 -1.01 -12.83 -9.65
CA VAL A 46 -1.98 -12.80 -8.54
C VAL A 46 -1.25 -12.84 -7.19
N MET A 47 -0.25 -13.72 -7.05
CA MET A 47 0.52 -13.87 -5.81
C MET A 47 1.33 -12.61 -5.48
N HIS A 48 2.00 -12.01 -6.45
CA HIS A 48 2.78 -10.77 -6.26
C HIS A 48 1.88 -9.55 -6.00
N ASN A 49 0.65 -9.54 -6.51
CA ASN A 49 -0.33 -8.47 -6.26
C ASN A 49 -1.17 -8.69 -4.99
N LEU A 50 -0.96 -9.76 -4.22
CA LEU A 50 -1.68 -9.95 -2.95
C LEU A 50 -1.56 -8.75 -1.99
N PRO A 51 -0.37 -8.12 -1.80
CA PRO A 51 -0.24 -6.91 -1.00
C PRO A 51 -1.02 -5.73 -1.59
N VAL A 52 -1.04 -5.60 -2.92
CA VAL A 52 -1.77 -4.56 -3.66
C VAL A 52 -3.27 -4.71 -3.45
N PHE A 53 -3.81 -5.93 -3.51
CA PHE A 53 -5.22 -6.22 -3.24
C PHE A 53 -5.62 -5.88 -1.80
N ALA A 54 -4.74 -6.14 -0.82
CA ALA A 54 -4.98 -5.76 0.56
C ALA A 54 -5.10 -4.23 0.72
N LEU A 55 -4.18 -3.48 0.11
CA LEU A 55 -4.24 -2.00 0.11
C LEU A 55 -5.48 -1.47 -0.62
N LEU A 56 -5.87 -2.11 -1.72
CA LEU A 56 -7.06 -1.75 -2.48
C LEU A 56 -8.34 -1.97 -1.65
N ALA A 57 -8.42 -3.06 -0.88
CA ALA A 57 -9.52 -3.29 0.06
C ALA A 57 -9.58 -2.19 1.14
N VAL A 58 -8.44 -1.81 1.71
CA VAL A 58 -8.36 -0.69 2.69
C VAL A 58 -8.83 0.62 2.05
N LEU A 59 -8.42 0.91 0.82
CA LEU A 59 -8.85 2.12 0.09
C LEU A 59 -10.36 2.12 -0.18
N LEU A 60 -10.95 0.97 -0.55
CA LEU A 60 -12.40 0.84 -0.75
C LEU A 60 -13.17 1.09 0.54
N ILE A 61 -12.69 0.55 1.67
CA ILE A 61 -13.30 0.80 2.99
C ILE A 61 -13.15 2.27 3.39
N ALA A 62 -11.98 2.87 3.15
CA ALA A 62 -11.69 4.27 3.40
C ALA A 62 -12.54 5.23 2.55
N TRP A 63 -13.07 4.76 1.42
CA TRP A 63 -13.96 5.54 0.56
C TRP A 63 -15.29 5.88 1.21
N LYS A 64 -15.78 5.00 2.11
CA LYS A 64 -17.00 5.21 2.90
C LYS A 64 -16.69 5.68 4.33
N TYR A 65 -15.54 5.26 4.88
CA TYR A 65 -15.12 5.59 6.24
C TYR A 65 -13.72 6.23 6.25
N GLU A 66 -13.67 7.55 6.04
CA GLU A 66 -12.41 8.30 5.87
C GLU A 66 -11.43 8.12 7.03
N ILE A 67 -11.96 8.02 8.26
CA ILE A 67 -11.17 7.82 9.49
C ILE A 67 -10.47 6.46 9.50
N VAL A 68 -11.09 5.42 8.92
CA VAL A 68 -10.51 4.07 8.90
C VAL A 68 -9.24 4.08 8.03
N GLY A 69 -9.27 4.77 6.89
CA GLY A 69 -8.08 4.96 6.07
C GLY A 69 -6.96 5.67 6.82
N ALA A 70 -7.28 6.77 7.50
CA ALA A 70 -6.29 7.53 8.28
C ALA A 70 -5.64 6.67 9.39
N ILE A 71 -6.44 5.91 10.14
CA ILE A 71 -5.94 5.04 11.22
C ILE A 71 -5.09 3.90 10.65
N PHE A 72 -5.55 3.21 9.60
CA PHE A 72 -4.82 2.09 9.01
C PHE A 72 -3.49 2.52 8.39
N PHE A 73 -3.48 3.62 7.62
CA PHE A 73 -2.23 4.12 7.03
C PHE A 73 -1.25 4.65 8.09
N ALA A 74 -1.74 5.34 9.13
CA ALA A 74 -0.90 5.82 10.22
C ALA A 74 -0.30 4.66 11.03
N LEU A 75 -1.13 3.68 11.43
CA LEU A 75 -0.66 2.51 12.16
C LEU A 75 0.28 1.64 11.31
N GLY A 76 -0.04 1.43 10.04
CA GLY A 76 0.83 0.69 9.11
C GLY A 76 2.20 1.33 8.95
N GLY A 77 2.25 2.67 8.81
CA GLY A 77 3.50 3.42 8.76
C GLY A 77 4.31 3.31 10.05
N LEU A 78 3.65 3.49 11.21
CA LEU A 78 4.31 3.34 12.53
C LEU A 78 4.86 1.93 12.74
N PHE A 79 4.09 0.91 12.35
CA PHE A 79 4.51 -0.48 12.45
C PHE A 79 5.74 -0.76 11.57
N TYR A 80 5.75 -0.28 10.32
CA TYR A 80 6.89 -0.43 9.42
C TYR A 80 8.15 0.27 9.94
N ILE A 81 8.02 1.50 10.45
CA ILE A 81 9.13 2.24 11.05
C ILE A 81 9.66 1.49 12.28
N SER A 82 8.77 1.05 13.17
CA SER A 82 9.17 0.31 14.37
C SER A 82 9.89 -0.99 14.04
N LEU A 83 9.42 -1.72 13.02
CA LEU A 83 10.09 -2.94 12.54
C LEU A 83 11.49 -2.64 12.00
N ASN A 84 11.63 -1.60 11.18
CA ASN A 84 12.92 -1.22 10.61
C ASN A 84 13.90 -0.75 11.69
N VAL A 85 13.46 0.08 12.64
CA VAL A 85 14.30 0.52 13.76
C VAL A 85 14.76 -0.67 14.60
N ARG A 86 13.86 -1.63 14.90
CA ARG A 86 14.25 -2.85 15.60
C ARG A 86 15.31 -3.63 14.82
N ASN A 87 15.10 -3.84 13.51
CA ASN A 87 16.07 -4.56 12.68
C ASN A 87 17.43 -3.85 12.65
N LEU A 88 17.45 -2.53 12.50
CA LEU A 88 18.68 -1.73 12.54
C LEU A 88 19.43 -1.87 13.88
N LEU A 89 18.70 -1.87 15.00
CA LEU A 89 19.30 -2.06 16.30
C LEU A 89 19.83 -3.49 16.47
N THR A 90 19.12 -4.51 16.01
CA THR A 90 19.56 -5.90 16.12
C THR A 90 20.81 -6.18 15.26
N GLU A 91 20.86 -5.66 14.03
CA GLU A 91 21.99 -5.84 13.10
C GLU A 91 23.27 -5.08 13.53
N GLN A 92 23.16 -4.03 14.37
CA GLN A 92 24.33 -3.33 14.90
C GLN A 92 25.05 -4.06 16.05
N PHE A 93 24.42 -5.06 16.66
CA PHE A 93 24.95 -5.79 17.81
C PHE A 93 25.28 -7.27 17.52
N GLU A 94 25.20 -7.68 16.25
CA GLU A 94 25.80 -8.91 15.71
C GLU A 94 27.05 -8.58 14.88
#